data_AF-A0A2W7PZ55-F1
#
_entry.id   AF-A0A2W7PZ55-F1
#
_cell.length_a   1.000
_cell.length_b   1.000
_cell.length_c   1.000
_cell.angle_alpha   90.00
_cell.angle_beta   90.00
_cell.angle_gamma   90.00
#
_symmetry.space_group_name_H-M   'P 1'
#
loop_
_entity.id
_entity.type
_entity.pdbx_description
1 polymer ?
#
loop_
_entity_poly.entity_id
_entity_poly.type
_entity_poly.pdbx_seq_one_letter_code
_entity_poly.pdbx_strand_id
1 'polypeptide(L)'
;MKEICRIFALVLSAATFMLVISSASSNPVFAQIVRVESGPEVGHGFVLRHGGVCYLITPRHVTGSRRIATVKTASPMRSASATMESPFWDDMDLAIGTVRAEGLGDYCRTPLTQFDQSLEVDAGQPMHLLRLRDTGEVERSALEFEDARYLTFKARMARQEDAFFRGTSGAFAFVGDRPMGMVVTTTDGQEGQFIRIEELYQNVARWVQRSVRFVGTAPSADTAPLVDGMRIVLHSVTQPPLNSNTAPENMRQEGAYVFPAGRNQIIFRIPGVNPGALARIDLRSDPDADYALPRLIRVEVSTAAEPTAGWRHFAEAEMAPDGVFTINRSAQLARWVRFTIETAQDFGPIGIEAVLMR
;
A
#
# COMPACT_ATOMS: atom_id res chain seq x y z
N MET A 1 -38.50 50.97 45.24
CA MET A 1 -38.99 49.68 44.70
C MET A 1 -38.74 49.58 43.19
N LYS A 2 -37.53 49.95 42.72
CA LYS A 2 -37.16 49.96 41.28
C LYS A 2 -35.71 49.52 41.02
N GLU A 3 -34.97 49.08 42.04
CA GLU A 3 -33.54 48.76 41.91
C GLU A 3 -33.18 47.29 42.14
N ILE A 4 -34.13 46.42 42.48
CA ILE A 4 -33.84 45.01 42.76
C ILE A 4 -33.91 44.14 41.49
N CYS A 5 -34.43 44.66 40.36
CA CYS A 5 -34.71 43.87 39.17
C CYS A 5 -33.61 43.88 38.09
N ARG A 6 -32.39 44.35 38.38
CA ARG A 6 -31.28 44.40 37.41
C ARG A 6 -30.11 43.45 37.68
N ILE A 7 -30.08 42.79 38.83
CA ILE A 7 -28.97 41.88 39.18
C ILE A 7 -29.20 40.45 38.69
N PHE A 8 -30.42 40.06 38.34
CA PHE A 8 -30.72 38.69 37.87
C PHE A 8 -30.52 38.44 36.37
N ALA A 9 -30.20 39.46 35.57
CA ALA A 9 -29.99 39.30 34.13
C ALA A 9 -28.51 39.08 33.74
N LEU A 10 -27.57 39.11 34.69
CA LEU A 10 -26.13 39.06 34.38
C LEU A 10 -25.44 37.74 34.77
N VAL A 11 -26.16 36.77 35.32
CA VAL A 11 -25.59 35.47 35.74
C VAL A 11 -25.85 34.35 34.70
N LEU A 12 -26.65 34.61 33.67
CA LEU A 12 -27.01 33.61 32.65
C LEU A 12 -26.27 33.75 31.31
N SER A 13 -25.08 34.35 31.30
CA SER A 13 -24.27 34.53 30.07
C SER A 13 -22.78 34.25 30.27
N ALA A 14 -22.44 33.37 31.23
CA ALA A 14 -21.06 32.93 31.48
C ALA A 14 -20.85 31.41 31.37
N ALA A 15 -21.86 30.65 30.95
CA ALA A 15 -21.82 29.18 30.87
C ALA A 15 -21.91 28.64 29.43
N THR A 16 -21.63 29.45 28.42
CA THR A 16 -21.71 29.05 27.00
C THR A 16 -20.50 29.54 26.20
N PHE A 17 -19.31 29.51 26.81
CA PHE A 17 -18.06 29.86 26.14
C PHE A 17 -16.90 28.95 26.57
N MET A 18 -17.18 27.67 26.78
CA MET A 18 -16.15 26.70 27.17
C MET A 18 -16.44 25.28 26.63
N LEU A 19 -16.88 25.19 25.36
CA LEU A 19 -16.97 23.90 24.66
C LEU A 19 -16.63 24.02 23.17
N VAL A 20 -15.53 24.71 22.88
CA VAL A 20 -14.79 24.52 21.61
C VAL A 20 -13.38 24.10 21.99
N ILE A 21 -13.27 23.01 22.75
CA ILE A 21 -12.01 22.26 22.82
C ILE A 21 -11.92 21.55 21.48
N SER A 22 -11.32 22.26 20.53
CA SER A 22 -10.39 21.75 19.54
C SER A 22 -10.40 20.23 19.41
N SER A 23 -11.41 19.71 18.72
CA SER A 23 -11.26 18.47 17.94
C SER A 23 -10.33 18.75 16.76
N ALA A 24 -9.11 19.20 17.05
CA ALA A 24 -7.99 18.94 16.19
C ALA A 24 -7.75 17.44 16.34
N SER A 25 -8.52 16.67 15.57
CA SER A 25 -8.14 15.33 15.18
C SER A 25 -6.80 15.49 14.47
N SER A 26 -5.72 15.47 15.25
CA SER A 26 -4.43 15.04 14.77
C SER A 26 -4.69 13.67 14.17
N ASN A 27 -4.92 13.64 12.85
CA ASN A 27 -4.86 12.40 12.11
C ASN A 27 -3.53 11.80 12.53
N PRO A 28 -3.52 10.67 13.25
CA PRO A 28 -2.27 10.04 13.59
C PRO A 28 -1.58 9.87 12.24
N VAL A 29 -0.38 10.42 12.11
CA VAL A 29 0.47 10.15 10.95
C VAL A 29 0.85 8.69 11.13
N PHE A 30 -0.08 7.81 10.77
CA PHE A 30 0.10 6.38 10.86
C PHE A 30 1.28 6.08 9.96
N ALA A 31 2.37 5.67 10.60
CA ALA A 31 3.58 5.24 9.93
C ALA A 31 3.21 4.32 8.78
N GLN A 32 3.76 4.60 7.60
CA GLN A 32 3.43 3.92 6.36
C GLN A 32 4.22 2.62 6.21
N ILE A 33 4.17 1.83 7.29
CA ILE A 33 4.72 0.50 7.34
C ILE A 33 3.88 -0.40 6.44
N VAL A 34 4.58 -1.13 5.61
CA VAL A 34 3.99 -2.11 4.71
C VAL A 34 4.63 -3.46 4.96
N ARG A 35 3.89 -4.52 4.67
CA ARG A 35 4.47 -5.85 4.53
C ARG A 35 4.98 -6.00 3.10
N VAL A 36 6.16 -6.59 2.96
CA VAL A 36 6.84 -6.81 1.68
C VAL A 36 7.00 -8.30 1.48
N GLU A 37 6.55 -8.80 0.33
CA GLU A 37 6.64 -10.22 -0.03
C GLU A 37 7.37 -10.34 -1.37
N SER A 38 8.40 -11.18 -1.43
CA SER A 38 9.24 -11.37 -2.62
C SER A 38 9.58 -12.85 -2.80
N GLY A 39 8.65 -13.60 -3.40
CA GLY A 39 8.73 -15.06 -3.45
C GLY A 39 8.53 -15.66 -2.05
N PRO A 40 9.46 -16.51 -1.54
CA PRO A 40 9.34 -17.09 -0.20
C PRO A 40 9.76 -16.12 0.92
N GLU A 41 10.41 -15.01 0.57
CA GLU A 41 10.88 -14.03 1.54
C GLU A 41 9.75 -13.07 1.91
N VAL A 42 9.60 -12.86 3.21
CA VAL A 42 8.63 -11.95 3.80
C VAL A 42 9.36 -11.04 4.76
N GLY A 43 9.06 -9.76 4.70
CA GLY A 43 9.52 -8.77 5.65
C GLY A 43 8.58 -7.57 5.67
N HIS A 44 9.14 -6.43 6.06
CA HIS A 44 8.46 -5.16 6.09
C HIS A 44 9.23 -4.13 5.27
N GLY A 45 8.61 -2.99 5.10
CA GLY A 45 9.23 -1.82 4.53
C GLY A 45 8.48 -0.58 4.94
N PHE A 46 8.91 0.53 4.39
CA PHE A 46 8.28 1.83 4.58
C PHE A 46 7.98 2.42 3.21
N VAL A 47 6.78 2.94 2.99
CA VAL A 47 6.48 3.69 1.76
C VAL A 47 6.53 5.19 1.98
N LEU A 48 7.09 5.90 1.02
CA LEU A 48 7.24 7.36 1.06
C LEU A 48 6.92 7.96 -0.31
N ARG A 49 6.52 9.23 -0.30
CA ARG A 49 6.15 9.99 -1.49
C ARG A 49 7.19 11.05 -1.80
N HIS A 50 7.59 11.12 -3.06
CA HIS A 50 8.42 12.21 -3.58
C HIS A 50 8.13 12.43 -5.06
N GLY A 51 7.94 13.69 -5.48
CA GLY A 51 7.68 14.02 -6.89
C GLY A 51 6.44 13.35 -7.48
N GLY A 52 5.43 13.05 -6.66
CA GLY A 52 4.23 12.32 -7.11
C GLY A 52 4.39 10.81 -7.24
N VAL A 53 5.60 10.27 -7.06
CA VAL A 53 5.90 8.84 -7.10
C VAL A 53 5.89 8.26 -5.68
N CYS A 54 5.38 7.04 -5.57
CA CYS A 54 5.43 6.26 -4.34
C CYS A 54 6.64 5.32 -4.37
N TYR A 55 7.51 5.45 -3.38
CA TYR A 55 8.70 4.63 -3.22
C TYR A 55 8.53 3.68 -2.04
N LEU A 56 8.97 2.45 -2.21
CA LEU A 56 9.16 1.47 -1.15
C LEU A 56 10.64 1.48 -0.75
N ILE A 57 10.92 1.49 0.54
CA ILE A 57 12.23 1.16 1.08
C ILE A 57 12.11 -0.08 1.97
N THR A 58 13.08 -0.97 1.88
CA THR A 58 13.09 -2.26 2.60
C THR A 58 14.51 -2.81 2.62
N PRO A 59 14.87 -3.75 3.51
CA PRO A 59 16.17 -4.38 3.45
C PRO A 59 16.37 -5.13 2.13
N ARG A 60 17.60 -5.15 1.62
CA ARG A 60 17.91 -5.83 0.35
C ARG A 60 17.64 -7.32 0.44
N HIS A 61 17.96 -7.98 1.55
CA HIS A 61 17.71 -9.41 1.71
C HIS A 61 16.21 -9.78 1.71
N VAL A 62 15.30 -8.87 2.07
CA VAL A 62 13.84 -9.11 2.01
C VAL A 62 13.38 -9.30 0.56
N THR A 63 14.01 -8.60 -0.38
CA THR A 63 13.67 -8.70 -1.81
C THR A 63 14.62 -9.58 -2.60
N GLY A 64 15.82 -9.83 -2.07
CA GLY A 64 16.87 -10.63 -2.70
C GLY A 64 17.34 -10.01 -4.02
N SER A 65 17.44 -10.83 -5.07
CA SER A 65 17.76 -10.39 -6.43
C SER A 65 16.50 -10.08 -7.27
N ARG A 66 15.30 -10.18 -6.70
CA ARG A 66 14.05 -10.04 -7.45
C ARG A 66 13.77 -8.58 -7.77
N ARG A 67 13.35 -8.32 -9.00
CA ARG A 67 13.00 -6.98 -9.50
C ARG A 67 11.56 -6.56 -9.18
N ILE A 68 10.76 -7.44 -8.60
CA ILE A 68 9.37 -7.17 -8.25
C ILE A 68 9.10 -7.73 -6.87
N ALA A 69 8.42 -6.95 -6.05
CA ALA A 69 7.91 -7.34 -4.74
C ALA A 69 6.42 -6.99 -4.64
N THR A 70 5.69 -7.71 -3.80
CA THR A 70 4.32 -7.37 -3.42
C THR A 70 4.37 -6.53 -2.15
N VAL A 71 3.62 -5.44 -2.15
CA VAL A 71 3.47 -4.51 -1.02
C VAL A 71 2.05 -4.62 -0.50
N LYS A 72 1.89 -4.86 0.82
CA LYS A 72 0.60 -4.89 1.49
C LYS A 72 0.52 -3.81 2.56
N THR A 73 -0.57 -3.05 2.54
CA THR A 73 -0.80 -1.96 3.50
C THR A 73 -1.54 -2.42 4.75
N ALA A 74 -1.54 -1.55 5.77
CA ALA A 74 -2.40 -1.72 6.93
C ALA A 74 -3.90 -1.71 6.59
N SER A 75 -4.70 -2.21 7.53
CA SER A 75 -6.15 -2.32 7.41
C SER A 75 -6.83 -0.98 7.06
N PRO A 76 -7.77 -0.93 6.09
CA PRO A 76 -8.16 -2.03 5.20
C PRO A 76 -7.03 -2.42 4.24
N MET A 77 -6.64 -3.70 4.26
CA MET A 77 -5.46 -4.18 3.53
C MET A 77 -5.65 -4.01 2.02
N ARG A 78 -4.68 -3.37 1.36
CA ARG A 78 -4.57 -3.27 -0.09
C ARG A 78 -3.23 -3.83 -0.51
N SER A 79 -3.20 -4.49 -1.67
CA SER A 79 -1.97 -5.02 -2.26
C SER A 79 -1.62 -4.28 -3.55
N ALA A 80 -0.33 -4.08 -3.78
CA ALA A 80 0.23 -3.54 -5.01
C ALA A 80 1.57 -4.20 -5.32
N SER A 81 2.03 -4.06 -6.56
CA SER A 81 3.39 -4.46 -6.93
C SER A 81 4.36 -3.29 -6.84
N ALA A 82 5.58 -3.55 -6.37
CA ALA A 82 6.70 -2.63 -6.41
C ALA A 82 7.76 -3.17 -7.37
N THR A 83 8.24 -2.31 -8.26
CA THR A 83 9.43 -2.60 -9.08
C THR A 83 10.66 -2.21 -8.28
N MET A 84 11.46 -3.21 -7.90
CA MET A 84 12.65 -3.05 -7.08
C MET A 84 13.87 -2.71 -7.93
N GLU A 85 14.67 -1.80 -7.43
CA GLU A 85 16.00 -1.46 -7.93
C GLU A 85 17.02 -2.30 -7.20
N SER A 86 17.72 -3.15 -7.96
CA SER A 86 18.73 -4.05 -7.41
C SER A 86 19.93 -4.18 -8.37
N PRO A 87 21.16 -3.91 -7.91
CA PRO A 87 21.50 -3.40 -6.57
C PRO A 87 21.18 -1.90 -6.42
N PHE A 88 20.73 -1.51 -5.23
CA PHE A 88 20.57 -0.09 -4.86
C PHE A 88 21.84 0.47 -4.24
N TRP A 89 22.41 -0.28 -3.28
CA TRP A 89 23.67 0.01 -2.63
C TRP A 89 24.35 -1.29 -2.24
N ASP A 90 25.59 -1.51 -2.68
CA ASP A 90 26.28 -2.78 -2.47
C ASP A 90 26.70 -3.01 -1.00
N ASP A 91 27.06 -1.94 -0.29
CA ASP A 91 27.63 -2.02 1.07
C ASP A 91 26.58 -1.93 2.19
N MET A 92 25.31 -1.67 1.86
CA MET A 92 24.23 -1.59 2.82
C MET A 92 23.09 -2.52 2.42
N ASP A 93 22.51 -3.17 3.41
CA ASP A 93 21.35 -4.02 3.23
C ASP A 93 20.07 -3.18 3.06
N LEU A 94 20.01 -2.42 1.97
CA LEU A 94 18.94 -1.49 1.62
C LEU A 94 18.57 -1.63 0.15
N ALA A 95 17.28 -1.73 -0.12
CA ALA A 95 16.68 -1.70 -1.43
C ALA A 95 15.62 -0.60 -1.51
N ILE A 96 15.43 -0.07 -2.72
CA ILE A 96 14.36 0.87 -3.04
C ILE A 96 13.55 0.30 -4.20
N GLY A 97 12.27 0.62 -4.27
CA GLY A 97 11.44 0.30 -5.43
C GLY A 97 10.36 1.34 -5.66
N THR A 98 9.78 1.35 -6.86
CA THR A 98 8.62 2.17 -7.19
C THR A 98 7.35 1.34 -7.06
N VAL A 99 6.41 1.79 -6.23
CA VAL A 99 5.13 1.10 -6.03
C VAL A 99 4.15 1.52 -7.11
N ARG A 100 3.62 0.54 -7.85
CA ARG A 100 2.69 0.71 -8.96
C ARG A 100 1.27 0.39 -8.52
N ALA A 101 0.59 1.35 -7.90
CA ALA A 101 -0.85 1.29 -7.70
C ALA A 101 -1.39 2.68 -7.37
N GLU A 102 -2.28 3.21 -8.22
CA GLU A 102 -2.96 4.49 -7.94
C GLU A 102 -3.72 4.42 -6.59
N GLY A 103 -4.18 3.22 -6.22
CA GLY A 103 -4.96 3.00 -5.01
C GLY A 103 -4.22 2.87 -3.70
N LEU A 104 -2.89 3.02 -3.71
CA LEU A 104 -2.12 3.18 -2.48
C LEU A 104 -1.87 4.65 -2.13
N GLY A 105 -2.46 5.62 -2.84
CA GLY A 105 -2.26 7.05 -2.58
C GLY A 105 -2.50 7.46 -1.13
N ASP A 106 -3.54 6.92 -0.48
CA ASP A 106 -3.85 7.18 0.94
C ASP A 106 -2.81 6.57 1.90
N TYR A 107 -2.08 5.56 1.45
CA TYR A 107 -1.04 4.89 2.22
C TYR A 107 0.36 5.38 1.87
N CYS A 108 0.50 6.22 0.85
CA CYS A 108 1.75 6.78 0.37
C CYS A 108 1.72 8.31 0.44
N ARG A 109 1.62 8.81 1.66
CA ARG A 109 1.52 10.25 1.99
C ARG A 109 2.75 10.81 2.71
N THR A 110 3.59 9.95 3.28
CA THR A 110 4.76 10.37 4.05
C THR A 110 5.75 11.02 3.10
N PRO A 111 6.03 12.32 3.24
CA PRO A 111 7.01 12.97 2.38
C PRO A 111 8.41 12.44 2.72
N LEU A 112 9.29 12.40 1.72
CA LEU A 112 10.71 12.06 1.94
C LEU A 112 11.36 12.91 3.05
N THR A 113 10.94 14.17 3.21
CA THR A 113 11.46 15.07 4.26
C THR A 113 11.10 14.63 5.68
N GLN A 114 10.17 13.69 5.88
CA GLN A 114 9.93 13.09 7.20
C GLN A 114 11.14 12.29 7.70
N PHE A 115 12.05 11.92 6.80
CA PHE A 115 13.29 11.23 7.14
C PHE A 115 14.44 12.22 7.39
N ASP A 116 14.26 13.51 7.10
CA ASP A 116 15.26 14.56 7.32
C ASP A 116 15.32 14.95 8.81
N GLN A 117 15.79 14.02 9.62
CA GLN A 117 15.89 14.16 11.06
C GLN A 117 17.07 13.37 11.59
N SER A 118 17.60 13.80 12.74
CA SER A 118 18.66 13.12 13.47
C SER A 118 18.09 12.04 14.38
N LEU A 119 18.88 10.97 14.57
CA LEU A 119 18.67 10.01 15.64
C LEU A 119 19.03 10.68 16.97
N GLU A 120 18.02 11.26 17.60
CA GLU A 120 18.09 11.85 18.93
C GLU A 120 17.10 11.13 19.84
N VAL A 121 17.67 10.31 20.72
CA VAL A 121 16.94 9.52 21.72
C VAL A 121 17.47 9.91 23.09
N ASP A 122 16.63 10.56 23.89
CA ASP A 122 16.97 10.88 25.27
C ASP A 122 17.00 9.61 26.12
N ALA A 123 17.82 9.60 27.17
CA ALA A 123 17.86 8.48 28.11
C ALA A 123 16.46 8.23 28.71
N GLY A 124 15.96 7.00 28.59
CA GLY A 124 14.62 6.62 29.06
C GLY A 124 13.46 7.06 28.16
N GLN A 125 13.74 7.68 27.00
CA GLN A 125 12.69 8.02 26.05
C GLN A 125 12.08 6.75 25.44
N PRO A 126 10.75 6.58 25.48
CA PRO A 126 10.12 5.37 25.00
C PRO A 126 10.23 5.27 23.47
N MET A 127 10.85 4.20 23.01
CA MET A 127 10.92 3.83 21.60
C MET A 127 9.99 2.64 21.34
N HIS A 128 9.52 2.49 20.10
CA HIS A 128 8.69 1.36 19.73
C HIS A 128 8.94 0.90 18.30
N LEU A 129 8.83 -0.41 18.08
CA LEU A 129 8.87 -1.04 16.78
C LEU A 129 7.45 -1.10 16.20
N LEU A 130 7.27 -0.65 14.97
CA LEU A 130 6.03 -0.87 14.22
C LEU A 130 6.22 -1.97 13.18
N ARG A 131 5.32 -2.94 13.23
CA ARG A 131 5.23 -4.08 12.31
C ARG A 131 3.81 -4.19 11.77
N LEU A 132 3.68 -4.86 10.63
CA LEU A 132 2.38 -5.26 10.11
C LEU A 132 2.18 -6.77 10.25
N ARG A 133 1.07 -7.16 10.88
CA ARG A 133 0.62 -8.55 10.92
C ARG A 133 0.07 -8.97 9.55
N ASP A 134 -0.06 -10.28 9.35
CA ASP A 134 -0.66 -10.88 8.15
C ASP A 134 -2.10 -10.43 7.89
N THR A 135 -2.81 -10.04 8.95
CA THR A 135 -4.17 -9.51 8.92
C THR A 135 -4.24 -8.03 8.51
N GLY A 136 -3.09 -7.35 8.36
CA GLY A 136 -3.01 -5.91 8.12
C GLY A 136 -3.15 -5.06 9.40
N GLU A 137 -3.18 -5.69 10.58
CA GLU A 137 -3.12 -4.96 11.85
C GLU A 137 -1.71 -4.45 12.13
N VAL A 138 -1.62 -3.22 12.62
CA VAL A 138 -0.35 -2.63 13.05
C VAL A 138 -0.03 -3.12 14.46
N GLU A 139 1.09 -3.80 14.61
CA GLU A 139 1.64 -4.24 15.88
C GLU A 139 2.69 -3.23 16.36
N ARG A 140 2.58 -2.84 17.64
CA ARG A 140 3.51 -1.93 18.32
C ARG A 140 4.16 -2.64 19.50
N SER A 141 5.46 -2.90 19.40
CA SER A 141 6.26 -3.50 20.49
C SER A 141 7.20 -2.45 21.08
N ALA A 142 7.39 -2.44 22.39
CA ALA A 142 8.25 -1.47 23.06
C ALA A 142 9.72 -1.81 22.86
N LEU A 143 10.55 -0.81 22.59
CA LEU A 143 12.00 -0.94 22.41
C LEU A 143 12.75 -0.11 23.45
N GLU A 144 13.89 -0.63 23.90
CA GLU A 144 14.90 0.10 24.66
C GLU A 144 16.12 0.34 23.76
N PHE A 145 16.53 1.60 23.65
CA PHE A 145 17.72 1.99 22.92
C PHE A 145 18.98 1.55 23.69
N GLU A 146 19.95 0.96 23.00
CA GLU A 146 21.19 0.48 23.63
C GLU A 146 22.41 1.29 23.23
N ASP A 147 22.76 1.29 21.93
CA ASP A 147 23.89 2.02 21.41
C ASP A 147 23.61 2.56 19.99
N ALA A 148 24.40 3.54 19.57
CA ALA A 148 24.45 3.99 18.19
C ALA A 148 25.87 3.96 17.67
N ARG A 149 26.01 3.52 16.42
CA ARG A 149 27.23 3.54 15.61
C ARG A 149 27.05 4.52 14.45
N TYR A 150 28.05 4.58 13.58
CA TYR A 150 28.04 5.49 12.43
C TYR A 150 26.83 5.25 11.50
N LEU A 151 26.63 4.01 11.01
CA LEU A 151 25.54 3.70 10.06
C LEU A 151 24.30 3.08 10.69
N THR A 152 24.44 2.55 11.90
CA THR A 152 23.43 1.70 12.55
C THR A 152 23.26 2.07 14.01
N PHE A 153 22.16 1.62 14.61
CA PHE A 153 21.99 1.61 16.06
C PHE A 153 21.41 0.27 16.51
N LYS A 154 21.55 -0.03 17.80
CA LYS A 154 20.96 -1.22 18.42
C LYS A 154 19.83 -0.84 19.35
N ALA A 155 18.81 -1.68 19.36
CA ALA A 155 17.74 -1.61 20.34
C ALA A 155 17.25 -3.02 20.68
N ARG A 156 16.83 -3.19 21.92
CA ARG A 156 16.27 -4.44 22.42
C ARG A 156 14.77 -4.33 22.63
N MET A 157 14.06 -5.46 22.62
CA MET A 157 12.68 -5.50 23.11
C MET A 157 12.65 -5.15 24.60
N ALA A 158 11.76 -4.24 24.99
CA ALA A 158 11.60 -3.81 26.38
C ALA A 158 10.89 -4.88 27.23
N ARG A 159 10.10 -5.75 26.59
CA ARG A 159 9.33 -6.82 27.23
C ARG A 159 9.86 -8.17 26.81
N GLN A 160 9.96 -9.10 27.75
CA GLN A 160 10.56 -10.42 27.51
C GLN A 160 9.69 -11.32 26.63
N GLU A 161 8.38 -11.09 26.61
CA GLU A 161 7.43 -11.79 25.74
C GLU A 161 7.45 -11.28 24.28
N ASP A 162 7.96 -10.07 24.05
CA ASP A 162 8.18 -9.54 22.71
C ASP A 162 9.47 -10.12 22.15
N ALA A 163 9.48 -10.46 20.86
CA ALA A 163 10.67 -10.93 20.18
C ALA A 163 10.72 -10.43 18.73
N PHE A 164 11.94 -10.28 18.24
CA PHE A 164 12.24 -10.26 16.82
C PHE A 164 12.17 -11.69 16.29
N PHE A 165 11.33 -11.91 15.28
CA PHE A 165 11.16 -13.20 14.63
C PHE A 165 11.45 -13.09 13.13
N ARG A 166 11.59 -14.24 12.45
CA ARG A 166 11.78 -14.28 11.00
C ARG A 166 10.69 -13.47 10.29
N GLY A 167 11.10 -12.54 9.45
CA GLY A 167 10.20 -11.61 8.77
C GLY A 167 9.93 -10.31 9.50
N THR A 168 10.65 -10.02 10.59
CA THR A 168 10.67 -8.68 11.22
C THR A 168 11.54 -7.68 10.45
N SER A 169 12.46 -8.16 9.61
CA SER A 169 13.35 -7.32 8.79
C SER A 169 12.56 -6.27 8.01
N GLY A 170 12.98 -5.02 8.10
CA GLY A 170 12.34 -3.87 7.47
C GLY A 170 11.27 -3.18 8.30
N ALA A 171 10.94 -3.73 9.48
CA ALA A 171 10.13 -3.04 10.48
C ALA A 171 10.88 -1.79 10.97
N PHE A 172 10.14 -0.83 11.51
CA PHE A 172 10.69 0.50 11.73
C PHE A 172 10.52 0.92 13.19
N ALA A 173 11.58 1.45 13.76
CA ALA A 173 11.60 2.02 15.10
C ALA A 173 11.11 3.47 15.07
N PHE A 174 10.38 3.87 16.11
CA PHE A 174 9.85 5.22 16.27
C PHE A 174 9.99 5.73 17.69
N VAL A 175 10.19 7.05 17.80
CA VAL A 175 10.03 7.82 19.03
C VAL A 175 8.88 8.80 18.81
N GLY A 176 7.74 8.56 19.47
CA GLY A 176 6.48 9.20 19.07
C GLY A 176 6.15 8.87 17.61
N ASP A 177 5.97 9.90 16.77
CA ASP A 177 5.71 9.74 15.33
C ASP A 177 6.98 9.88 14.46
N ARG A 178 8.15 10.05 15.09
CA ARG A 178 9.42 10.25 14.38
C ARG A 178 10.07 8.90 14.06
N PRO A 179 10.30 8.55 12.78
CA PRO A 179 11.01 7.31 12.41
C PRO A 179 12.49 7.37 12.76
N MET A 180 12.98 6.46 13.62
CA MET A 180 14.38 6.42 14.06
C MET A 180 15.26 5.54 13.18
N GLY A 181 14.68 4.51 12.56
CA GLY A 181 15.39 3.65 11.62
C GLY A 181 14.72 2.31 11.36
N MET A 182 15.34 1.53 10.48
CA MET A 182 14.77 0.29 9.92
C MET A 182 15.58 -0.92 10.37
N VAL A 183 14.93 -1.93 10.97
CA VAL A 183 15.61 -3.15 11.40
C VAL A 183 16.10 -3.95 10.20
N VAL A 184 17.34 -4.43 10.26
CA VAL A 184 17.97 -5.22 9.17
C VAL A 184 18.40 -6.60 9.62
N THR A 185 18.87 -6.74 10.86
CA THR A 185 19.27 -8.04 11.41
C THR A 185 18.90 -8.13 12.87
N THR A 186 18.85 -9.36 13.37
CA THR A 186 18.42 -9.71 14.73
C THR A 186 19.41 -10.73 15.25
N THR A 187 19.99 -10.52 16.44
CA THR A 187 21.09 -11.37 16.93
C THR A 187 20.57 -12.60 17.67
N ASP A 188 19.69 -12.39 18.65
CA ASP A 188 19.23 -13.41 19.61
C ASP A 188 17.69 -13.41 19.79
N GLY A 189 16.98 -12.73 18.89
CA GLY A 189 15.55 -12.53 18.96
C GLY A 189 15.11 -11.46 19.96
N GLN A 190 16.01 -10.90 20.77
CA GLN A 190 15.72 -9.82 21.71
C GLN A 190 16.39 -8.51 21.32
N GLU A 191 17.55 -8.57 20.66
CA GLU A 191 18.30 -7.44 20.12
C GLU A 191 18.12 -7.33 18.59
N GLY A 192 17.80 -6.12 18.13
CA GLY A 192 17.74 -5.75 16.71
C GLY A 192 18.80 -4.71 16.36
N GLN A 193 19.40 -4.86 15.18
CA GLN A 193 20.25 -3.84 14.57
C GLN A 193 19.47 -3.10 13.48
N PHE A 194 19.54 -1.77 13.52
CA PHE A 194 18.75 -0.89 12.68
C PHE A 194 19.66 -0.02 11.81
N ILE A 195 19.31 0.18 10.53
CA ILE A 195 19.86 1.27 9.74
C ILE A 195 19.27 2.57 10.28
N ARG A 196 20.15 3.54 10.55
CA ARG A 196 19.78 4.87 11.04
C ARG A 196 18.93 5.64 10.05
N ILE A 197 17.99 6.46 10.55
CA ILE A 197 17.14 7.30 9.71
C ILE A 197 17.96 8.25 8.81
N GLU A 198 19.08 8.77 9.29
CA GLU A 198 19.96 9.66 8.53
C GLU A 198 20.52 8.96 7.29
N GLU A 199 20.96 7.71 7.45
CA GLU A 199 21.50 6.90 6.36
C GLU A 199 20.41 6.55 5.34
N LEU A 200 19.20 6.23 5.82
CA LEU A 200 18.06 6.02 4.94
C LEU A 200 17.75 7.30 4.15
N TYR A 201 17.66 8.46 4.81
CA TYR A 201 17.39 9.73 4.15
C TYR A 201 18.44 10.08 3.10
N GLN A 202 19.72 10.10 3.48
CA GLN A 202 20.79 10.53 2.58
C GLN A 202 20.83 9.69 1.30
N ASN A 203 20.69 8.37 1.42
CA ASN A 203 20.81 7.47 0.28
C ASN A 203 19.55 7.44 -0.57
N VAL A 204 18.38 7.42 0.05
CA VAL A 204 17.10 7.50 -0.66
C VAL A 204 16.96 8.85 -1.37
N ALA A 205 17.26 9.95 -0.68
CA ALA A 205 17.17 11.29 -1.26
C ALA A 205 18.12 11.46 -2.43
N ARG A 206 19.38 11.05 -2.30
CA ARG A 206 20.36 11.07 -3.40
C ARG A 206 19.87 10.29 -4.61
N TRP A 207 19.34 9.10 -4.39
CA TRP A 207 18.84 8.26 -5.49
C TRP A 207 17.59 8.87 -6.15
N VAL A 208 16.58 9.25 -5.37
CA VAL A 208 15.33 9.80 -5.91
C VAL A 208 15.59 11.11 -6.67
N GLN A 209 16.46 11.99 -6.15
CA GLN A 209 16.84 13.23 -6.84
C GLN A 209 17.61 12.97 -8.14
N ARG A 210 18.44 11.93 -8.21
CA ARG A 210 19.07 11.49 -9.47
C ARG A 210 18.03 11.00 -10.46
N SER A 211 17.08 10.17 -10.02
CA SER A 211 16.03 9.60 -10.86
C SER A 211 15.10 10.67 -11.45
N VAL A 212 14.87 11.79 -10.74
CA VAL A 212 14.15 12.96 -11.27
C VAL A 212 14.91 13.67 -12.40
N ARG A 213 16.25 13.55 -12.47
CA ARG A 213 17.02 14.04 -13.63
C ARG A 213 16.95 13.10 -14.84
N PHE A 214 16.50 11.86 -14.64
CA PHE A 214 16.16 10.91 -15.70
C PHE A 214 14.64 10.81 -15.90
N VAL A 215 13.91 11.94 -15.82
CA VAL A 215 12.69 12.07 -16.61
C VAL A 215 13.11 12.18 -18.09
N GLY A 216 13.71 11.11 -18.63
CA GLY A 216 13.25 10.69 -19.94
C GLY A 216 11.76 10.53 -19.77
N THR A 217 10.99 11.30 -20.53
CA THR A 217 9.54 11.16 -20.69
C THR A 217 9.18 9.73 -20.33
N ALA A 218 8.54 9.52 -19.17
CA ALA A 218 7.82 8.27 -18.93
C ALA A 218 7.11 8.01 -20.26
N PRO A 219 7.30 6.84 -20.92
CA PRO A 219 6.60 6.60 -22.17
C PRO A 219 5.16 6.97 -21.87
N SER A 220 4.68 8.06 -22.48
CA SER A 220 3.34 8.53 -22.21
C SER A 220 2.52 7.28 -22.34
N ALA A 221 1.70 6.99 -21.35
CA ALA A 221 0.79 5.85 -21.39
C ALA A 221 -0.26 6.00 -22.54
N ASP A 222 0.06 6.82 -23.55
CA ASP A 222 -0.53 7.07 -24.86
C ASP A 222 0.07 6.22 -25.99
N THR A 223 1.06 5.35 -25.74
CA THR A 223 1.74 4.62 -26.84
C THR A 223 1.61 3.10 -26.78
N ALA A 224 0.60 2.57 -26.09
CA ALA A 224 0.09 1.24 -26.42
C ALA A 224 -1.02 1.43 -27.46
N PRO A 225 -0.94 0.82 -28.66
CA PRO A 225 -2.04 0.88 -29.61
C PRO A 225 -3.30 0.35 -28.94
N LEU A 226 -4.35 1.19 -28.90
CA LEU A 226 -5.69 0.82 -28.50
C LEU A 226 -6.20 -0.24 -29.48
N VAL A 227 -5.97 -1.52 -29.15
CA VAL A 227 -6.68 -2.61 -29.80
C VAL A 227 -8.10 -2.61 -29.22
N ASP A 228 -8.94 -1.73 -29.77
CA ASP A 228 -10.40 -1.75 -29.61
C ASP A 228 -10.89 -1.89 -28.16
N GLY A 229 -10.78 -0.80 -27.38
CA GLY A 229 -11.32 -0.74 -26.02
C GLY A 229 -11.07 0.58 -25.29
N MET A 230 -11.80 0.79 -24.19
CA MET A 230 -11.61 1.87 -23.23
C MET A 230 -10.29 1.69 -22.48
N ARG A 231 -9.51 2.76 -22.36
CA ARG A 231 -8.31 2.76 -21.54
C ARG A 231 -8.70 2.59 -20.07
N ILE A 232 -8.03 1.68 -19.36
CA ILE A 232 -8.23 1.44 -17.94
C ILE A 232 -6.89 1.43 -17.21
N VAL A 233 -6.87 1.86 -15.95
CA VAL A 233 -5.69 1.83 -15.08
C VAL A 233 -6.02 0.98 -13.87
N LEU A 234 -5.17 0.01 -13.55
CA LEU A 234 -5.33 -0.75 -12.32
C LEU A 234 -5.13 0.19 -11.12
N HIS A 235 -6.12 0.23 -10.24
CA HIS A 235 -6.07 1.03 -9.02
C HIS A 235 -5.57 0.19 -7.84
N SER A 236 -6.20 -0.94 -7.56
CA SER A 236 -5.86 -1.79 -6.41
C SER A 236 -6.44 -3.19 -6.53
N VAL A 237 -5.81 -4.14 -5.83
CA VAL A 237 -6.35 -5.48 -5.58
C VAL A 237 -6.36 -5.81 -4.08
N THR A 238 -7.28 -6.66 -3.63
CA THR A 238 -7.30 -7.11 -2.23
C THR A 238 -6.42 -8.33 -2.01
N GLN A 239 -6.37 -9.27 -2.97
CA GLN A 239 -5.48 -10.43 -2.87
C GLN A 239 -4.10 -10.10 -3.47
N PRO A 240 -3.00 -10.52 -2.83
CA PRO A 240 -1.67 -10.42 -3.43
C PRO A 240 -1.54 -11.37 -4.63
N PRO A 241 -0.64 -11.07 -5.59
CA PRO A 241 -0.22 -12.08 -6.54
C PRO A 241 0.58 -13.19 -5.82
N LEU A 242 0.56 -14.42 -6.36
CA LEU A 242 1.37 -15.53 -5.85
C LEU A 242 2.87 -15.23 -5.91
N ASN A 243 3.31 -14.55 -6.97
CA ASN A 243 4.69 -14.17 -7.15
C ASN A 243 4.81 -12.96 -8.09
N SER A 244 6.04 -12.50 -8.30
CA SER A 244 6.37 -11.37 -9.17
C SER A 244 5.93 -11.51 -10.62
N ASN A 245 5.91 -12.73 -11.15
CA ASN A 245 5.59 -12.99 -12.55
C ASN A 245 4.08 -13.04 -12.78
N THR A 246 3.29 -13.09 -11.71
CA THR A 246 1.83 -13.16 -11.76
C THR A 246 1.18 -11.90 -11.20
N ALA A 247 1.80 -10.75 -11.43
CA ALA A 247 1.41 -9.46 -10.86
C ALA A 247 0.06 -8.95 -11.42
N PRO A 248 -0.72 -8.16 -10.66
CA PRO A 248 -2.00 -7.62 -11.10
C PRO A 248 -1.96 -6.82 -12.41
N GLU A 249 -0.85 -6.16 -12.70
CA GLU A 249 -0.65 -5.35 -13.90
C GLU A 249 -0.69 -6.18 -15.18
N ASN A 250 -0.40 -7.49 -15.06
CA ASN A 250 -0.40 -8.43 -16.18
C ASN A 250 -1.77 -8.52 -16.86
N MET A 251 -2.87 -8.30 -16.14
CA MET A 251 -4.23 -8.26 -16.72
C MET A 251 -4.43 -7.23 -17.85
N ARG A 252 -3.49 -6.30 -18.02
CA ARG A 252 -3.53 -5.27 -19.08
C ARG A 252 -2.38 -5.39 -20.09
N GLN A 253 -1.54 -6.39 -19.95
CA GLN A 253 -0.37 -6.64 -20.79
C GLN A 253 -0.22 -8.15 -21.00
N GLU A 254 0.96 -8.62 -21.40
CA GLU A 254 1.22 -10.06 -21.50
C GLU A 254 1.41 -10.68 -20.11
N GLY A 255 0.77 -11.83 -19.89
CA GLY A 255 0.85 -12.63 -18.66
C GLY A 255 -0.46 -12.69 -17.87
N ALA A 256 -0.47 -13.48 -16.80
CA ALA A 256 -1.63 -13.63 -15.91
C ALA A 256 -1.42 -12.94 -14.57
N TYR A 257 -2.50 -12.43 -13.98
CA TYR A 257 -2.59 -12.16 -12.54
C TYR A 257 -3.10 -13.41 -11.85
N VAL A 258 -2.27 -14.01 -11.01
CA VAL A 258 -2.59 -15.25 -10.29
C VAL A 258 -2.50 -15.00 -8.80
N PHE A 259 -3.57 -15.33 -8.06
CA PHE A 259 -3.72 -15.02 -6.63
C PHE A 259 -4.26 -16.22 -5.84
N PRO A 260 -4.07 -16.29 -4.51
CA PRO A 260 -4.60 -17.38 -3.69
C PRO A 260 -6.13 -17.53 -3.80
N ALA A 261 -6.64 -18.75 -3.60
CA ALA A 261 -8.07 -19.00 -3.54
C ALA A 261 -8.75 -18.09 -2.49
N GLY A 262 -9.87 -17.49 -2.87
CA GLY A 262 -10.66 -16.66 -1.97
C GLY A 262 -11.20 -15.41 -2.65
N ARG A 263 -11.95 -14.63 -1.88
CA ARG A 263 -12.58 -13.42 -2.38
C ARG A 263 -11.53 -12.39 -2.79
N ASN A 264 -11.62 -11.88 -4.01
CA ASN A 264 -10.71 -10.85 -4.53
C ASN A 264 -11.48 -9.68 -5.14
N GLN A 265 -11.16 -8.47 -4.72
CA GLN A 265 -11.67 -7.25 -5.33
C GLN A 265 -10.57 -6.60 -6.16
N ILE A 266 -10.85 -6.41 -7.44
CA ILE A 266 -9.96 -5.77 -8.41
C ILE A 266 -10.63 -4.48 -8.86
N ILE A 267 -9.99 -3.36 -8.59
CA ILE A 267 -10.53 -2.03 -8.92
C ILE A 267 -9.71 -1.43 -10.05
N PHE A 268 -10.42 -1.02 -11.10
CA PHE A 268 -9.87 -0.25 -12.21
C PHE A 268 -10.46 1.15 -12.22
N ARG A 269 -9.64 2.09 -12.68
CA ARG A 269 -10.02 3.46 -12.99
C ARG A 269 -10.12 3.63 -14.49
N ILE A 270 -11.17 4.31 -14.94
CA ILE A 270 -11.26 4.86 -16.29
C ILE A 270 -10.64 6.26 -16.25
N PRO A 271 -9.49 6.50 -16.91
CA PRO A 271 -8.80 7.76 -16.86
C PRO A 271 -9.60 8.83 -17.62
N GLY A 272 -9.51 10.07 -17.14
CA GLY A 272 -10.23 11.22 -17.71
C GLY A 272 -10.91 12.07 -16.64
N VAL A 273 -11.29 13.29 -17.05
CA VAL A 273 -12.02 14.23 -16.19
C VAL A 273 -13.50 13.83 -16.07
N ASN A 274 -14.07 13.25 -17.14
CA ASN A 274 -15.46 12.80 -17.17
C ASN A 274 -15.53 11.27 -17.05
N PRO A 275 -16.60 10.71 -16.46
CA PRO A 275 -16.86 9.27 -16.52
C PRO A 275 -16.90 8.76 -17.96
N GLY A 276 -16.32 7.59 -18.22
CA GLY A 276 -16.41 6.90 -19.51
C GLY A 276 -17.72 6.11 -19.63
N ALA A 277 -18.21 5.92 -20.85
CA ALA A 277 -19.40 5.14 -21.12
C ALA A 277 -19.04 3.66 -21.29
N LEU A 278 -19.26 2.85 -20.25
CA LEU A 278 -18.96 1.41 -20.22
C LEU A 278 -20.16 0.61 -20.73
N ALA A 279 -20.01 -0.07 -21.85
CA ALA A 279 -21.04 -0.92 -22.45
C ALA A 279 -20.66 -2.40 -22.43
N ARG A 280 -19.36 -2.70 -22.53
CA ARG A 280 -18.85 -4.07 -22.62
C ARG A 280 -17.68 -4.30 -21.70
N ILE A 281 -17.64 -5.50 -21.13
CA ILE A 281 -16.52 -5.99 -20.33
C ILE A 281 -16.18 -7.40 -20.81
N ASP A 282 -14.92 -7.62 -21.14
CA ASP A 282 -14.37 -8.94 -21.40
C ASP A 282 -13.29 -9.23 -20.34
N LEU A 283 -13.43 -10.34 -19.63
CA LEU A 283 -12.42 -10.86 -18.72
C LEU A 283 -12.04 -12.25 -19.22
N ARG A 284 -10.74 -12.51 -19.34
CA ARG A 284 -10.19 -13.77 -19.87
C ARG A 284 -9.27 -14.44 -18.87
N SER A 285 -9.30 -15.75 -18.88
CA SER A 285 -8.41 -16.64 -18.16
C SER A 285 -8.10 -17.83 -19.08
N ASP A 286 -6.94 -18.46 -18.90
CA ASP A 286 -6.54 -19.64 -19.69
C ASP A 286 -7.05 -20.91 -18.99
N PRO A 287 -7.98 -21.67 -19.61
CA PRO A 287 -8.50 -22.90 -19.04
C PRO A 287 -7.48 -24.05 -18.99
N ASP A 288 -6.39 -23.96 -19.76
CA ASP A 288 -5.34 -24.97 -19.83
C ASP A 288 -4.15 -24.67 -18.90
N ALA A 289 -4.17 -23.53 -18.19
CA ALA A 289 -3.13 -23.12 -17.27
C ALA A 289 -3.22 -23.82 -15.90
N ASP A 290 -2.10 -23.81 -15.15
CA ASP A 290 -1.99 -24.40 -13.81
C ASP A 290 -2.59 -23.50 -12.70
N TYR A 291 -3.81 -23.02 -12.93
CA TYR A 291 -4.61 -22.28 -11.95
C TYR A 291 -6.11 -22.50 -12.20
N ALA A 292 -6.92 -22.31 -11.16
CA ALA A 292 -8.37 -22.36 -11.27
C ALA A 292 -8.93 -21.13 -11.99
N LEU A 293 -10.03 -21.34 -12.72
CA LEU A 293 -10.80 -20.26 -13.32
C LEU A 293 -11.63 -19.52 -12.24
N PRO A 294 -11.76 -18.19 -12.33
CA PRO A 294 -12.83 -17.48 -11.64
C PRO A 294 -14.18 -18.15 -11.94
N ARG A 295 -15.08 -18.22 -10.95
CA ARG A 295 -16.45 -18.72 -11.18
C ARG A 295 -17.44 -17.57 -11.09
N LEU A 296 -17.87 -17.20 -9.88
CA LEU A 296 -18.85 -16.13 -9.71
C LEU A 296 -18.15 -14.77 -9.71
N ILE A 297 -18.43 -13.96 -10.72
CA ILE A 297 -17.85 -12.62 -10.89
C ILE A 297 -18.97 -11.59 -10.78
N ARG A 298 -18.83 -10.71 -9.79
CA ARG A 298 -19.69 -9.53 -9.64
C ARG A 298 -18.96 -8.29 -10.14
N VAL A 299 -19.63 -7.53 -10.99
CA VAL A 299 -19.14 -6.25 -11.50
C VAL A 299 -19.99 -5.12 -10.95
N GLU A 300 -19.30 -4.14 -10.37
CA GLU A 300 -19.90 -2.91 -9.86
C GLU A 300 -19.21 -1.71 -10.50
N VAL A 301 -19.96 -0.63 -10.72
CA VAL A 301 -19.45 0.62 -11.30
C VAL A 301 -19.74 1.79 -10.39
N SER A 302 -18.90 2.81 -10.44
CA SER A 302 -19.12 4.07 -9.72
C SER A 302 -18.73 5.26 -10.57
N THR A 303 -19.51 6.34 -10.46
CA THR A 303 -19.21 7.67 -11.04
C THR A 303 -18.64 8.63 -10.01
N ALA A 304 -18.48 8.18 -8.76
CA ALA A 304 -17.96 9.01 -7.68
C ALA A 304 -16.52 9.45 -7.98
N ALA A 305 -16.10 10.56 -7.36
CA ALA A 305 -14.73 11.03 -7.46
C ALA A 305 -13.75 9.99 -6.87
N GLU A 306 -14.13 9.38 -5.75
CA GLU A 306 -13.35 8.42 -4.99
C GLU A 306 -13.79 6.96 -5.24
N PRO A 307 -12.86 5.98 -5.17
CA PRO A 307 -13.14 4.56 -5.42
C PRO A 307 -13.84 3.85 -4.25
N THR A 308 -14.15 4.55 -3.16
CA THR A 308 -14.74 3.95 -1.94
C THR A 308 -16.26 4.13 -1.87
N ALA A 309 -16.86 4.91 -2.76
CA ALA A 309 -18.26 5.31 -2.67
C ALA A 309 -19.02 5.17 -4.00
N GLY A 310 -20.35 5.19 -3.93
CA GLY A 310 -21.23 5.27 -5.10
C GLY A 310 -21.26 4.03 -5.98
N TRP A 311 -20.88 2.87 -5.42
CA TRP A 311 -20.90 1.59 -6.11
C TRP A 311 -22.33 1.16 -6.44
N ARG A 312 -22.56 0.88 -7.71
CA ARG A 312 -23.82 0.38 -8.24
C ARG A 312 -23.56 -0.96 -8.92
N HIS A 313 -24.46 -1.90 -8.73
CA HIS A 313 -24.41 -3.18 -9.43
C HIS A 313 -24.50 -2.94 -10.95
N PHE A 314 -23.57 -3.53 -11.70
CA PHE A 314 -23.56 -3.49 -13.17
C PHE A 314 -23.98 -4.84 -13.74
N ALA A 315 -23.37 -5.92 -13.23
CA ALA A 315 -23.68 -7.29 -13.60
C ALA A 315 -23.14 -8.29 -12.57
N GLU A 316 -23.65 -9.50 -12.62
CA GLU A 316 -23.11 -10.67 -11.93
C GLU A 316 -23.37 -11.87 -12.82
N ALA A 317 -22.33 -12.66 -13.09
CA ALA A 317 -22.43 -13.86 -13.89
C ALA A 317 -21.30 -14.84 -13.54
N GLU A 318 -21.47 -16.09 -13.95
CA GLU A 318 -20.42 -17.08 -13.87
C GLU A 318 -19.53 -17.01 -15.13
N MET A 319 -18.22 -17.13 -14.97
CA MET A 319 -17.30 -17.34 -16.08
C MET A 319 -17.54 -18.73 -16.67
N ALA A 320 -17.50 -18.84 -18.01
CA ALA A 320 -17.64 -20.11 -18.67
C ALA A 320 -16.36 -20.98 -18.51
N PRO A 321 -16.47 -22.31 -18.67
CA PRO A 321 -15.31 -23.20 -18.57
C PRO A 321 -14.22 -22.98 -19.64
N ASP A 322 -14.53 -22.21 -20.69
CA ASP A 322 -13.56 -21.77 -21.71
C ASP A 322 -12.68 -20.60 -21.25
N GLY A 323 -12.83 -20.18 -19.98
CA GLY A 323 -12.08 -19.06 -19.40
C GLY A 323 -12.56 -17.69 -19.86
N VAL A 324 -13.68 -17.61 -20.58
CA VAL A 324 -14.22 -16.35 -21.09
C VAL A 324 -15.40 -15.88 -20.24
N PHE A 325 -15.31 -14.62 -19.82
CA PHE A 325 -16.40 -13.88 -19.20
C PHE A 325 -16.68 -12.63 -20.01
N THR A 326 -17.87 -12.53 -20.60
CA THR A 326 -18.27 -11.38 -21.41
C THR A 326 -19.60 -10.83 -20.92
N ILE A 327 -19.64 -9.54 -20.65
CA ILE A 327 -20.87 -8.80 -20.37
C ILE A 327 -21.09 -7.77 -21.46
N ASN A 328 -22.28 -7.77 -22.05
CA ASN A 328 -22.77 -6.72 -22.93
C ASN A 328 -24.03 -6.09 -22.32
N ARG A 329 -24.03 -4.78 -22.10
CA ARG A 329 -25.15 -4.02 -21.53
C ARG A 329 -25.33 -2.70 -22.29
N SER A 330 -26.42 -1.99 -21.99
CA SER A 330 -26.52 -0.59 -22.36
C SER A 330 -25.39 0.20 -21.69
N ALA A 331 -24.84 1.17 -22.42
CA ALA A 331 -23.73 1.97 -21.93
C ALA A 331 -24.10 2.69 -20.62
N GLN A 332 -23.28 2.51 -19.58
CA GLN A 332 -23.42 3.19 -18.30
C GLN A 332 -22.17 4.03 -18.03
N LEU A 333 -22.39 5.23 -17.50
CA LEU A 333 -21.27 6.07 -17.08
C LEU A 333 -20.54 5.45 -15.89
N ALA A 334 -19.23 5.33 -16.00
CA ALA A 334 -18.36 4.80 -14.96
C ALA A 334 -17.04 5.58 -14.93
N ARG A 335 -16.56 5.89 -13.73
CA ARG A 335 -15.19 6.33 -13.46
C ARG A 335 -14.38 5.19 -12.84
N TRP A 336 -15.06 4.32 -12.09
CA TRP A 336 -14.49 3.16 -11.43
C TRP A 336 -15.26 1.91 -11.81
N VAL A 337 -14.52 0.81 -11.97
CA VAL A 337 -15.07 -0.52 -12.20
C VAL A 337 -14.43 -1.47 -11.19
N ARG A 338 -15.26 -2.17 -10.42
CA ARG A 338 -14.84 -3.15 -9.43
C ARG A 338 -15.30 -4.53 -9.88
N PHE A 339 -14.36 -5.44 -10.04
CA PHE A 339 -14.62 -6.87 -10.13
C PHE A 339 -14.49 -7.45 -8.74
N THR A 340 -15.48 -8.22 -8.31
CA THR A 340 -15.39 -9.07 -7.12
C THR A 340 -15.46 -10.51 -7.59
N ILE A 341 -14.35 -11.22 -7.47
CA ILE A 341 -14.28 -12.67 -7.67
C ILE A 341 -14.73 -13.29 -6.36
N GLU A 342 -15.91 -13.91 -6.35
CA GLU A 342 -16.51 -14.48 -5.13
C GLU A 342 -16.09 -15.95 -4.95
N THR A 343 -15.96 -16.71 -6.04
CA THR A 343 -15.63 -18.15 -6.03
C THR A 343 -14.75 -18.56 -7.22
N ALA A 344 -14.18 -19.77 -7.16
CA ALA A 344 -13.41 -20.42 -8.22
C ALA A 344 -14.14 -21.66 -8.78
N GLN A 345 -13.81 -22.10 -9.99
CA GLN A 345 -14.36 -23.32 -10.59
C GLN A 345 -13.69 -24.59 -10.06
N ASP A 346 -12.41 -24.51 -9.65
CA ASP A 346 -11.63 -25.60 -9.09
C ASP A 346 -10.85 -25.15 -7.85
N PHE A 347 -10.14 -26.08 -7.21
CA PHE A 347 -9.23 -25.83 -6.11
C PHE A 347 -7.91 -25.22 -6.60
N GLY A 348 -7.29 -24.43 -5.72
CA GLY A 348 -5.99 -23.82 -6.01
C GLY A 348 -6.09 -22.33 -6.31
N PRO A 349 -4.97 -21.72 -6.74
CA PRO A 349 -4.93 -20.30 -7.03
C PRO A 349 -5.80 -19.94 -8.23
N ILE A 350 -6.26 -18.70 -8.32
CA ILE A 350 -7.14 -18.22 -9.39
C ILE A 350 -6.33 -17.33 -10.34
N GLY A 351 -6.46 -17.55 -11.66
CA GLY A 351 -5.77 -16.75 -12.68
C GLY A 351 -6.70 -15.88 -13.54
N ILE A 352 -6.23 -14.70 -13.90
CA ILE A 352 -6.89 -13.78 -14.86
C ILE A 352 -5.82 -13.24 -15.80
N GLU A 353 -5.96 -13.48 -17.10
CA GLU A 353 -4.99 -13.06 -18.12
C GLU A 353 -5.26 -11.66 -18.64
N ALA A 354 -6.51 -11.32 -18.90
CA ALA A 354 -6.84 -10.06 -19.54
C ALA A 354 -8.15 -9.48 -19.02
N VAL A 355 -8.15 -8.15 -18.88
CA VAL A 355 -9.36 -7.36 -18.66
C VAL A 355 -9.45 -6.28 -19.74
N LEU A 356 -10.53 -6.32 -20.51
CA LEU A 356 -10.85 -5.36 -21.56
C LEU A 356 -12.20 -4.72 -21.25
N MET A 357 -12.33 -3.43 -21.52
CA MET A 357 -13.57 -2.67 -21.35
C MET A 357 -13.83 -1.90 -22.62
N ARG A 358 -15.10 -1.67 -23.00
CA ARG A 358 -15.46 -0.83 -24.15
C ARG A 358 -16.64 0.07 -23.84
#